data_AF-A0A2G8SVT2-F1
#
_entry.id   AF-A0A2G8SVT2-F1
#
_cell.length_a   1.000
_cell.length_b   1.000
_cell.length_c   1.000
_cell.angle_alpha   90.00
_cell.angle_beta   90.00
_cell.angle_gamma   90.00
#
_symmetry.space_group_name_H-M   'P 1'
#
loop_
_entity.id
_entity.type
_entity.pdbx_description
1 polymer ?
#
loop_
_entity_poly.entity_id
_entity_poly.type
_entity_poly.pdbx_seq_one_letter_code
_entity_poly.pdbx_strand_id
1 'polypeptide(L)' 'MPKIYKHLTTQERAVVMTMRADRCSIRSIAKRLCRSPSTIGR' A
#
# COMPACT_ATOMS: atom_id res chain seq x y z
N MET A 1 -19.49 -10.81 10.73
CA MET A 1 -18.03 -10.89 10.54
C MET A 1 -17.45 -9.48 10.58
N PRO A 2 -16.80 -9.05 11.67
CA PRO A 2 -16.17 -7.72 11.71
C PRO A 2 -15.07 -7.66 10.64
N LYS A 3 -15.14 -6.66 9.75
CA LYS A 3 -14.06 -6.41 8.77
C LYS A 3 -12.85 -5.89 9.53
N ILE A 4 -11.89 -6.76 9.81
CA ILE A 4 -10.60 -6.37 10.39
C ILE A 4 -9.86 -5.55 9.34
N TYR A 5 -10.03 -4.22 9.38
CA TYR A 5 -9.40 -3.32 8.46
C TYR A 5 -7.97 -3.06 8.92
N LYS A 6 -7.00 -3.74 8.31
CA LYS A 6 -5.58 -3.50 8.57
C LYS A 6 -5.15 -2.24 7.83
N HIS A 7 -5.12 -1.12 8.55
CA HIS A 7 -4.56 0.12 8.06
C HIS A 7 -3.06 -0.06 7.75
N LEU A 8 -2.58 0.69 6.74
CA LEU A 8 -1.16 0.84 6.49
C LEU A 8 -0.51 1.50 7.70
N THR A 9 0.63 0.96 8.13
CA THR A 9 1.46 1.61 9.13
C THR A 9 2.05 2.90 8.56
N THR A 10 2.58 3.77 9.43
CA THR A 10 3.28 4.99 8.99
C THR A 10 4.47 4.68 8.08
N GLN A 11 5.18 3.58 8.34
CA GLN A 11 6.29 3.12 7.50
C GLN A 11 5.82 2.67 6.13
N GLU A 12 4.76 1.86 6.06
CA GLU A 12 4.19 1.43 4.78
C GLU A 12 3.67 2.63 3.97
N ARG A 13 3.07 3.63 4.63
CA ARG A 13 2.67 4.89 3.98
C ARG A 13 3.85 5.66 3.39
N ALA A 14 4.96 5.77 4.11
CA ALA A 14 6.17 6.41 3.59
C ALA A 14 6.66 5.72 2.30
N VAL A 15 6.68 4.37 2.29
CA VAL A 15 7.04 3.59 1.10
C VAL A 15 6.06 3.81 -0.05
N VAL A 16 4.75 3.87 0.22
CA VAL A 16 3.76 4.19 -0.83
C VAL A 16 4.02 5.56 -1.44
N MET A 17 4.32 6.58 -0.61
CA MET A 17 4.56 7.94 -1.10
C MET A 17 5.83 8.01 -1.96
N THR A 18 6.94 7.41 -1.52
CA THR A 18 8.19 7.40 -2.30
C THR A 18 8.01 6.66 -3.63
N MET A 19 7.44 5.45 -3.61
CA MET A 19 7.23 4.68 -4.84
C MET A 19 6.22 5.33 -5.80
N ARG A 20 5.21 6.05 -5.29
CA ARG A 20 4.30 6.84 -6.15
C ARG A 20 5.02 8.01 -6.81
N ALA A 21 5.94 8.68 -6.10
CA ALA A 21 6.78 9.72 -6.68
C ALA A 21 7.65 9.16 -7.83
N ASP A 22 8.15 7.93 -7.66
CA ASP A 22 8.89 7.18 -8.70
C ASP A 22 8.00 6.63 -9.83
N ARG A 23 6.71 7.00 -9.86
CA ARG A 23 5.70 6.53 -10.84
C ARG A 23 5.53 5.00 -10.87
N CYS A 24 5.81 4.31 -9.76
CA CYS A 24 5.54 2.88 -9.67
C CYS A 24 4.03 2.59 -9.73
N SER A 25 3.68 1.48 -10.37
CA SER A 25 2.29 1.01 -10.40
C SER A 25 1.80 0.60 -9.01
N ILE A 26 0.50 0.75 -8.73
CA ILE A 26 -0.14 0.28 -7.49
C ILE A 26 0.18 -1.19 -7.23
N ARG A 27 0.22 -2.01 -8.28
CA ARG A 27 0.48 -3.45 -8.19
C ARG A 27 1.92 -3.75 -7.76
N SER A 28 2.89 -2.96 -8.23
CA SER A 28 4.28 -3.04 -7.81
C SER A 28 4.46 -2.69 -6.33
N ILE A 29 3.79 -1.62 -5.88
CA ILE A 29 3.81 -1.18 -4.48
C ILE A 29 3.16 -2.23 -3.57
N ALA A 30 2.01 -2.76 -3.99
CA ALA A 30 1.29 -3.82 -3.28
C ALA A 30 2.16 -5.08 -3.11
N LYS A 31 2.88 -5.49 -4.16
CA LYS A 31 3.83 -6.62 -4.11
C LYS A 31 4.99 -6.35 -3.14
N ARG A 32 5.55 -5.13 -3.13
CA ARG A 32 6.63 -4.72 -2.23
C ARG A 32 6.23 -4.81 -0.75
N LEU A 33 5.02 -4.40 -0.44
CA LEU A 33 4.50 -4.32 0.94
C LEU A 33 3.71 -5.57 1.38
N CYS A 34 3.62 -6.60 0.53
CA CYS A 34 2.77 -7.77 0.76
C CYS A 34 1.31 -7.40 1.12
N ARG A 35 0.75 -6.38 0.46
CA ARG A 35 -0.63 -5.90 0.65
C ARG A 35 -1.48 -6.12 -0.59
N SER A 36 -2.79 -6.06 -0.44
CA SER A 36 -3.68 -6.06 -1.60
C SER A 36 -3.57 -4.72 -2.36
N PRO A 37 -3.69 -4.70 -3.70
CA PRO A 37 -3.75 -3.47 -4.48
C PRO A 37 -4.86 -2.52 -4.01
N SER A 38 -5.99 -3.08 -3.56
CA SER A 38 -7.13 -2.33 -2.98
C SER A 38 -6.79 -1.63 -1.66
N THR A 39 -5.77 -2.08 -0.93
CA THR A 39 -5.30 -1.41 0.29
C THR A 39 -4.41 -0.22 -0.05
N ILE A 40 -3.61 -0.30 -1.12
CA ILE A 40 -2.71 0.77 -1.57
C ILE A 40 -3.44 1.86 -2.37
N GLY A 41 -4.53 1.49 -3.06
CA GLY A 41 -5.33 2.39 -3.89
C GLY A 41 -6.47 3.12 -3.16
N ARG A 42 -6.71 2.82 -1.89
CA ARG A 42 -7.71 3.53 -1.07
C ARG A 42 -7.15 4.84 -0.55
#